data_AF-A0AAV4D2J9-F1
#
_entry.id   AF-A0AAV4D2J9-F1
#
_cell.length_a   1.000
_cell.length_b   1.000
_cell.length_c   1.000
_cell.angle_alpha   90.00
_cell.angle_beta   90.00
_cell.angle_gamma   90.00
#
_symmetry.space_group_name_H-M   'P 1'
#
loop_
_entity.id
_entity.type
_entity.pdbx_description
1 polymer ?
#
loop_
_entity_poly.entity_id
_entity_poly.type
_entity_poly.pdbx_seq_one_letter_code
_entity_poly.pdbx_strand_id
1 'polypeptide(L)'
;MISHFTDNYQNPDAIELLLFCCSCAGQNKNWTMFRYICHRVHIKKRFTKVMLTFPIRGHIYLECDKYTGIVNQQFRAEVPSDWVQYFEKAQRTPPSFYGDPL
;
A
#
# COMPACT_ATOMS: atom_id res chain seq x y z
N MET A 1 -12.41 1.01 0.48
CA MET A 1 -11.26 1.77 1.02
C MET A 1 -10.85 2.93 0.10
N ILE A 2 -10.33 2.68 -1.12
CA ILE A 2 -9.89 3.76 -2.04
C ILE A 2 -10.99 4.77 -2.38
N SER A 3 -12.21 4.34 -2.73
CA SER A 3 -13.31 5.28 -3.05
C SER A 3 -13.60 6.21 -1.88
N HIS A 4 -13.81 5.62 -0.70
CA HIS A 4 -14.09 6.36 0.52
C HIS A 4 -12.99 7.40 0.84
N PHE A 5 -11.70 7.05 0.65
CA PHE A 5 -10.60 8.00 0.82
C PHE A 5 -10.69 9.15 -0.20
N THR A 6 -10.82 8.83 -1.48
CA THR A 6 -10.87 9.83 -2.56
C THR A 6 -12.10 10.74 -2.52
N ASP A 7 -13.17 10.29 -1.86
CA ASP A 7 -14.44 11.03 -1.74
C ASP A 7 -14.51 11.89 -0.47
N ASN A 8 -13.91 11.45 0.64
CA ASN A 8 -14.12 12.10 1.94
C ASN A 8 -12.87 12.76 2.53
N TYR A 9 -11.67 12.35 2.13
CA TYR A 9 -10.42 12.78 2.77
C TYR A 9 -9.39 13.38 1.81
N GLN A 10 -9.51 13.11 0.51
CA GLN A 10 -8.59 13.66 -0.48
C GLN A 10 -8.84 15.16 -0.70
N ASN A 11 -7.77 15.93 -0.90
CA ASN A 11 -7.85 17.31 -1.34
C ASN A 11 -8.74 17.43 -2.61
N PRO A 12 -9.82 18.23 -2.58
CA PRO A 12 -10.74 18.38 -3.71
C PRO A 12 -10.05 18.90 -4.99
N ASP A 13 -8.99 19.69 -4.86
CA ASP A 13 -8.27 20.30 -5.99
C ASP A 13 -7.29 19.34 -6.68
N ALA A 14 -7.03 18.16 -6.10
CA ALA A 14 -6.13 17.19 -6.70
C ALA A 14 -6.74 16.58 -7.97
N ILE A 15 -6.25 16.97 -9.15
CA ILE A 15 -6.78 16.55 -10.46
C ILE A 15 -6.03 15.36 -11.09
N GLU A 16 -4.82 15.04 -10.62
CA GLU A 16 -4.02 13.92 -11.09
C GLU A 16 -3.93 12.82 -10.03
N LEU A 17 -4.08 11.57 -10.46
CA LEU A 17 -3.95 10.40 -9.59
C LEU A 17 -2.74 9.56 -10.02
N LEU A 18 -1.77 9.40 -9.11
CA LEU A 18 -0.58 8.57 -9.30
C LEU A 18 -0.75 7.28 -8.50
N LEU A 19 -0.74 6.14 -9.18
CA LEU A 19 -0.94 4.82 -8.57
C LEU A 19 0.29 3.94 -8.81
N PHE A 20 0.95 3.58 -7.71
CA PHE A 20 2.02 2.58 -7.72
C PHE A 20 1.42 1.21 -7.46
N CYS A 21 1.39 0.39 -8.50
CA CYS A 21 0.83 -0.94 -8.47
C CYS A 21 1.92 -1.95 -8.13
N CYS A 22 2.07 -2.29 -6.84
CA CYS A 22 2.97 -3.37 -6.45
C CYS A 22 2.58 -4.66 -7.17
N SER A 23 3.53 -5.22 -7.91
CA SER A 23 3.36 -6.38 -8.80
C SER A 23 3.19 -7.70 -8.02
N CYS A 24 2.26 -7.74 -7.07
CA CYS A 24 1.89 -8.95 -6.35
C CYS A 24 1.28 -9.95 -7.35
N ALA A 25 1.83 -11.16 -7.38
CA ALA A 25 1.26 -12.24 -8.18
C ALA A 25 -0.20 -12.48 -7.73
N GLY A 26 -1.16 -12.21 -8.62
CA GLY A 26 -2.60 -12.27 -8.34
C GLY A 26 -3.34 -10.92 -8.38
N GLN A 27 -2.66 -9.79 -8.16
CA GLN A 27 -3.30 -8.45 -8.22
C GLN A 27 -3.02 -7.65 -9.50
N ASN A 28 -2.01 -8.08 -10.27
CA ASN A 28 -1.46 -7.35 -11.41
C ASN A 28 -2.42 -7.10 -12.60
N LYS A 29 -3.61 -7.69 -12.58
CA LYS A 29 -4.66 -7.48 -13.58
C LYS A 29 -6.05 -7.48 -12.93
N ASN A 30 -6.18 -6.82 -11.78
CA ASN A 30 -7.50 -6.61 -11.20
C ASN A 30 -8.30 -5.66 -12.11
N TRP A 31 -9.06 -6.23 -13.05
CA TRP A 31 -9.91 -5.50 -13.98
C TRP A 31 -10.92 -4.60 -13.27
N THR A 32 -11.33 -4.95 -12.06
CA THR A 32 -12.20 -4.11 -11.23
C THR A 32 -11.52 -2.80 -10.88
N MET A 33 -10.22 -2.80 -10.59
CA MET A 33 -9.46 -1.56 -10.32
C MET A 33 -9.34 -0.69 -11.57
N PHE A 34 -9.08 -1.28 -12.74
CA PHE A 34 -9.06 -0.53 -14.00
C PHE A 34 -10.43 0.07 -14.32
N ARG A 35 -11.51 -0.73 -14.21
CA ARG A 35 -12.89 -0.24 -14.41
C ARG A 35 -13.25 0.86 -13.43
N TYR A 36 -12.85 0.71 -12.16
CA TYR A 36 -13.03 1.74 -11.14
C TYR A 36 -12.32 3.04 -11.52
N ILE A 37 -11.04 2.97 -11.91
CA ILE A 37 -10.27 4.15 -12.34
C ILE A 37 -10.93 4.81 -13.56
N CYS A 38 -11.32 4.03 -14.57
CA CYS A 38 -12.04 4.54 -15.74
C CYS A 38 -13.35 5.23 -15.35
N HIS A 39 -14.10 4.67 -14.39
CA HIS A 39 -15.32 5.30 -13.87
C HIS A 39 -15.02 6.65 -13.21
N ARG A 40 -13.94 6.76 -12.43
CA ARG A 40 -13.55 8.01 -11.76
C ARG A 40 -13.15 9.12 -12.75
N VAL A 41 -12.53 8.76 -13.86
CA VAL A 41 -12.12 9.70 -14.92
C VAL A 41 -13.28 10.06 -15.84
N HIS A 42 -13.97 9.08 -16.41
CA HIS A 42 -14.92 9.33 -17.50
C HIS A 42 -16.34 9.64 -17.01
N ILE A 43 -16.78 9.02 -15.91
CA ILE A 43 -18.15 9.18 -15.41
C ILE A 43 -18.18 10.25 -14.32
N LYS A 44 -17.34 10.12 -13.29
CA LYS A 44 -17.30 11.08 -12.18
C LYS A 44 -16.50 12.34 -12.51
N LYS A 45 -15.67 12.32 -13.55
CA LYS A 45 -14.78 13.44 -13.94
C LYS A 45 -13.96 13.99 -12.77
N ARG A 46 -13.59 13.12 -11.83
CA ARG A 46 -12.87 13.48 -10.61
C ARG A 46 -11.38 13.75 -10.89
N PHE A 47 -10.82 13.06 -11.87
CA PHE A 47 -9.42 13.17 -12.26
C PHE A 47 -9.33 13.39 -13.77
N THR A 48 -8.41 14.25 -14.18
CA THR A 48 -8.11 14.52 -15.59
C THR A 48 -7.08 13.53 -16.14
N LYS A 49 -6.19 13.06 -15.26
CA LYS A 49 -5.09 12.15 -15.60
C LYS A 49 -4.89 11.12 -14.51
N VAL A 50 -4.69 9.87 -14.91
CA VAL A 50 -4.32 8.78 -14.00
C VAL A 50 -3.09 8.07 -14.56
N MET A 51 -2.04 7.96 -13.75
CA MET A 51 -0.82 7.26 -14.11
C MET A 51 -0.68 6.01 -13.25
N LEU A 52 -0.56 4.86 -13.92
CA LEU A 52 -0.36 3.56 -13.29
C LEU A 52 1.09 3.14 -13.52
N THR A 53 1.86 3.10 -12.44
CA THR A 53 3.26 2.67 -12.47
C THR A 53 3.35 1.25 -11.93
N PHE A 54 3.82 0.33 -12.77
CA PHE A 54 4.11 -1.05 -12.40
C PHE A 54 5.63 -1.21 -12.26
N PRO A 55 6.18 -1.09 -11.05
CA PRO A 55 7.60 -1.24 -10.83
C PRO A 55 8.06 -2.68 -11.10
N ILE A 56 9.33 -2.81 -11.49
CA ILE A 56 9.99 -4.09 -11.69
C ILE A 56 9.99 -4.86 -10.36
N ARG A 57 9.61 -6.16 -10.41
CA ARG A 57 9.63 -7.04 -9.22
C ARG A 57 11.02 -7.06 -8.60
N GLY A 58 11.09 -7.01 -7.28
CA GLY A 58 12.36 -7.06 -6.53
C GLY A 58 13.05 -5.71 -6.33
N HIS A 59 12.55 -4.62 -6.92
CA HIS A 59 13.10 -3.26 -6.74
C HIS A 59 12.17 -2.30 -6.00
N ILE A 60 11.04 -2.79 -5.50
CA ILE A 60 10.10 -1.99 -4.72
C ILE A 60 10.56 -2.02 -3.26
N TYR A 61 11.55 -1.20 -2.94
CA TYR A 61 11.89 -0.94 -1.54
C TYR A 61 11.03 0.23 -1.08
N LEU A 62 9.89 -0.08 -0.45
CA LEU A 62 9.07 0.92 0.24
C LEU A 62 9.54 0.98 1.69
N GLU A 63 9.97 2.15 2.16
CA GLU A 63 10.36 2.35 3.56
C GLU A 63 9.22 1.96 4.53
N CYS A 64 7.96 2.04 4.12
CA CYS A 64 6.85 1.55 4.94
C CYS A 64 6.87 0.02 5.13
N ASP A 65 7.38 -0.74 4.16
CA ASP A 65 7.48 -2.20 4.24
C ASP A 65 8.66 -2.65 5.11
N LYS A 66 9.60 -1.75 5.43
CA LYS A 66 10.68 -2.01 6.39
C LYS A 66 10.13 -2.38 7.76
N TYR A 67 9.09 -1.68 8.20
CA TYR A 67 8.53 -1.86 9.54
C TYR A 67 7.56 -3.04 9.63
N THR A 68 6.91 -3.42 8.53
CA THR A 68 6.03 -4.60 8.49
C THR A 68 6.81 -5.90 8.59
N GLY A 69 8.08 -5.92 8.19
CA GLY A 69 8.98 -7.06 8.40
C GLY A 69 9.43 -7.27 9.85
N ILE A 70 9.39 -6.22 10.69
CA ILE A 70 9.80 -6.29 12.11
C ILE A 70 8.64 -6.78 12.98
N VAL A 71 7.41 -6.57 12.53
CA VAL A 71 6.20 -7.01 13.24
C VAL A 71 6.05 -8.51 13.08
N ASN A 72 5.73 -9.21 14.17
CA ASN A 72 5.55 -10.65 14.16
C ASN A 72 4.37 -11.05 13.24
N GLN A 73 4.69 -11.58 12.06
CA GLN A 73 3.70 -11.98 11.05
C GLN A 73 3.00 -13.30 11.37
N GLN A 74 3.49 -14.06 12.34
CA GLN A 74 2.87 -15.32 12.79
C GLN A 74 1.76 -15.07 13.83
N PHE A 75 1.61 -13.83 14.30
CA PHE A 75 0.56 -13.47 15.23
C PHE A 75 -0.80 -13.43 14.54
N ARG A 76 -1.79 -14.06 15.16
CA ARG A 76 -3.18 -14.03 14.70
C ARG A 76 -3.96 -13.06 15.57
N ALA A 77 -4.31 -11.92 14.99
CA ALA A 77 -5.21 -10.94 15.59
C ALA A 77 -6.66 -11.24 15.21
N GLU A 78 -7.58 -11.12 16.15
CA GLU A 78 -9.02 -11.21 15.90
C GLU A 78 -9.62 -9.83 15.68
N VAL A 79 -9.12 -8.83 16.43
CA VAL A 79 -9.55 -7.43 16.33
C VAL A 79 -8.34 -6.50 16.11
N PRO A 80 -8.54 -5.31 15.50
CA PRO A 80 -7.44 -4.38 15.23
C PRO A 80 -6.63 -3.97 16.47
N SER A 81 -7.27 -3.90 17.64
CA SER A 81 -6.61 -3.55 18.91
C SER A 81 -5.57 -4.57 19.36
N ASP A 82 -5.67 -5.83 18.93
CA ASP A 82 -4.75 -6.90 19.31
C ASP A 82 -3.33 -6.64 18.78
N TRP A 83 -3.22 -5.87 17.69
CA TRP A 83 -1.96 -5.50 17.06
C TRP A 83 -1.16 -4.46 17.84
N VAL A 84 -1.79 -3.66 18.70
CA VAL A 84 -1.15 -2.51 19.37
C VAL A 84 0.10 -2.96 20.13
N GLN A 85 -0.02 -4.01 20.95
CA GLN A 85 1.10 -4.57 21.71
C GLN A 85 2.22 -5.14 20.82
N TYR A 86 1.90 -5.62 19.62
CA TYR A 86 2.89 -6.20 18.69
C TYR A 86 3.62 -5.11 17.92
N PHE A 87 2.95 -4.02 17.57
CA PHE A 87 3.60 -2.83 17.02
C PHE A 87 4.53 -2.18 18.03
N GLU A 88 4.10 -2.02 19.28
CA GLU A 88 4.94 -1.48 20.36
C GLU A 88 6.18 -2.33 20.62
N LYS A 89 6.05 -3.66 20.64
CA LYS A 89 7.18 -4.58 20.79
C LYS A 89 8.13 -4.52 19.59
N ALA A 90 7.60 -4.46 18.36
CA ALA A 90 8.39 -4.40 17.14
C ALA A 90 9.26 -3.13 17.06
N GLN A 91 8.74 -1.98 17.50
CA GLN A 91 9.51 -0.72 17.52
C GLN A 91 10.73 -0.75 18.46
N ARG A 92 10.74 -1.63 19.46
CA ARG A 92 11.81 -1.72 20.47
C ARG A 92 12.94 -2.68 20.07
N THR A 93 12.76 -3.49 19.02
CA THR A 93 13.78 -4.40 18.53
C THR A 93 14.65 -3.67 17.51
N PRO A 94 15.94 -3.38 17.78
CA PRO A 94 16.81 -2.81 16.77
C PRO A 94 16.93 -3.80 15.60
N PRO A 95 16.95 -3.33 14.34
CA PRO A 95 17.25 -4.20 13.21
C PRO A 95 18.62 -4.85 13.47
N SER A 96 18.69 -6.18 13.41
CA SER A 96 19.94 -6.92 13.49
C SER A 96 20.77 -6.62 12.24
N PHE A 97 21.51 -5.51 12.26
CA PHE A 97 22.61 -5.26 11.35
C PHE A 97 23.82 -6.05 11.85
N TYR A 98 23.83 -7.36 11.61
CA TYR A 98 25.05 -8.13 11.63
C TYR A 98 25.18 -8.82 10.28
N GLY A 99 26.20 -8.40 9.52
CA GLY A 99 26.61 -9.10 8.33
C GLY A 99 27.10 -10.49 8.71
N ASP A 100 26.60 -11.49 8.01
CA ASP A 100 27.21 -12.81 7.99
C ASP A 100 28.36 -12.76 6.97
N PRO A 101 29.63 -12.96 7.38
CA PRO A 101 30.68 -13.29 6.44
C PRO A 101 30.67 -14.80 6.22
N LEU A 102 30.36 -15.22 4.99
CA LEU A 102 30.85 -16.47 4.40
C LEU A 102 31.28 -16.22 2.96
#